data_AF-A0A260ZNR1-F1
#
_entry.id   AF-A0A260ZNR1-F1
#
_cell.length_a   1.000
_cell.length_b   1.000
_cell.length_c   1.000
_cell.angle_alpha   90.00
_cell.angle_beta   90.00
_cell.angle_gamma   90.00
#
_symmetry.space_group_name_H-M   'P 1'
#
loop_
_entity.id
_entity.type
_entity.pdbx_description
1 polymer ?
#
loop_
_entity_poly.entity_id
_entity_poly.type
_entity_poly.pdbx_seq_one_letter_code
_entity_poly.pdbx_strand_id
1 'polypeptide(L)'
;MFWTSNNTPLTLHPPLTLWSIFEKASPIERLIVRKVCTRLQTSIDTMYNKIDEIFFFGPYCGYIEIKYEKDVVRYEGYTDCSVYRLFRQPLHRPAVVKNMNPVELSIRDLSIPFRNPNLRLKSLDIHPC
;
A
#
# COMPACT_ATOMS: atom_id res chain seq x y z
N MET A 1 -13.56 25.93 0.09
CA MET A 1 -14.03 25.54 -1.26
C MET A 1 -13.17 26.28 -2.27
N PHE A 2 -12.12 25.65 -2.79
CA PHE A 2 -11.37 26.18 -3.93
C PHE A 2 -10.88 24.98 -4.76
N TRP A 3 -11.75 24.56 -5.68
CA TRP A 3 -11.30 23.91 -6.90
C TRP A 3 -11.09 25.04 -7.90
N THR A 4 -9.85 25.33 -8.25
CA THR A 4 -9.54 26.04 -9.50
C THR A 4 -8.87 25.05 -10.41
N SER A 5 -9.54 24.83 -11.54
CA SER A 5 -9.06 24.11 -12.70
C SER A 5 -7.77 24.76 -13.21
N ASN A 6 -6.62 24.21 -12.87
CA ASN A 6 -5.40 24.46 -13.61
C ASN A 6 -4.87 23.12 -14.11
N ASN A 7 -5.27 22.79 -15.33
CA ASN A 7 -4.57 21.85 -16.20
C ASN A 7 -3.14 22.37 -16.40
N THR A 8 -2.25 22.11 -15.44
CA THR A 8 -0.83 22.11 -15.75
C THR A 8 -0.58 20.79 -16.46
N PRO A 9 -0.18 20.81 -17.75
CA PRO A 9 0.21 19.58 -18.40
C PRO A 9 1.45 19.10 -17.66
N LEU A 10 1.37 17.89 -17.11
CA LEU A 10 2.51 17.11 -16.64
C LEU A 10 3.37 16.76 -17.87
N THR A 11 4.01 17.76 -18.48
CA THR A 11 4.80 17.63 -19.70
C THR A 11 6.19 17.11 -19.38
N LEU A 12 6.45 15.94 -19.96
CA LEU A 12 7.75 15.37 -20.36
C LEU A 12 8.65 14.62 -19.37
N HIS A 13 8.55 14.76 -18.05
CA HIS A 13 9.22 13.84 -17.09
C HIS A 13 8.38 13.26 -15.91
N PRO A 14 7.05 13.15 -15.96
CA PRO A 14 6.27 12.68 -14.79
C PRO A 14 6.67 11.30 -14.24
N PRO A 15 6.96 10.27 -15.07
CA PRO A 15 7.26 8.94 -14.55
C PRO A 15 8.54 8.90 -13.71
N LEU A 16 9.60 9.58 -14.15
CA LEU A 16 10.90 9.56 -13.48
C LEU A 16 10.88 10.38 -12.18
N THR A 17 10.17 11.53 -12.18
CA THR A 17 10.03 12.33 -10.96
C THR A 17 9.19 11.61 -9.92
N LEU A 18 8.06 10.99 -10.30
CA LEU A 18 7.24 10.17 -9.41
C LEU A 18 8.01 8.95 -8.90
N TRP A 19 8.82 8.32 -9.75
CA TRP A 19 9.70 7.23 -9.36
C TRP A 19 10.65 7.66 -8.23
N SER A 20 11.33 8.79 -8.40
CA SER A 20 12.26 9.31 -7.38
C SER A 20 11.59 9.67 -6.05
N ILE A 21 10.31 10.07 -6.08
CA ILE A 21 9.49 10.31 -4.89
C ILE A 21 9.16 8.98 -4.23
N PHE A 22 8.70 7.99 -5.00
CA PHE A 22 8.31 6.69 -4.47
C PHE A 22 9.51 5.88 -3.98
N GLU A 23 10.70 6.01 -4.59
CA GLU A 23 11.92 5.38 -4.08
C GLU A 23 12.23 5.78 -2.63
N LYS A 24 11.90 7.02 -2.25
CA LYS A 24 12.06 7.52 -0.88
C LYS A 24 10.90 7.15 0.05
N ALA A 25 9.74 6.79 -0.52
CA ALA A 25 8.58 6.34 0.23
C ALA A 25 8.79 4.91 0.74
N SER A 26 8.35 4.66 1.98
CA SER A 26 8.28 3.31 2.55
C SER A 26 7.34 2.39 1.75
N PRO A 27 7.51 1.06 1.84
CA PRO A 27 6.60 0.11 1.18
C PRO A 27 5.12 0.39 1.49
N ILE A 28 4.78 0.79 2.72
CA ILE A 28 3.41 1.14 3.10
C ILE A 28 2.91 2.42 2.42
N GLU A 29 3.72 3.48 2.38
CA GLU A 29 3.32 4.73 1.73
C GLU A 29 3.04 4.48 0.24
N ARG A 30 3.84 3.61 -0.40
CA ARG A 30 3.57 3.15 -1.77
C ARG A 30 2.25 2.39 -1.85
N LEU A 31 1.96 1.46 -0.94
CA LEU A 31 0.68 0.73 -0.90
C LEU A 31 -0.53 1.68 -0.74
N ILE A 32 -0.39 2.74 0.06
CA ILE A 32 -1.46 3.73 0.25
C ILE A 32 -1.64 4.57 -1.01
N VAL A 33 -0.55 5.12 -1.57
CA VAL A 33 -0.61 5.96 -2.78
C VAL A 33 -1.14 5.18 -3.98
N ARG A 34 -0.82 3.89 -4.08
CA ARG A 34 -1.36 2.97 -5.09
C ARG A 34 -2.88 2.98 -5.18
N LYS A 35 -3.57 3.25 -4.05
CA LYS A 35 -5.04 3.23 -3.94
C LYS A 35 -5.70 4.54 -4.40
N VAL A 36 -4.92 5.58 -4.70
CA VAL A 36 -5.44 6.91 -5.07
C VAL A 36 -5.94 6.95 -6.51
N CYS A 37 -5.18 6.41 -7.47
CA CYS A 37 -5.61 6.30 -8.87
C CYS A 37 -4.85 5.23 -9.67
N THR A 38 -5.43 4.79 -10.79
CA THR A 38 -4.89 3.72 -11.64
C THR A 38 -3.52 4.05 -12.26
N ARG A 39 -3.24 5.33 -12.57
CA ARG A 39 -1.93 5.75 -13.09
C ARG A 39 -0.81 5.56 -12.07
N LEU A 40 -1.10 5.82 -10.79
CA LEU A 40 -0.15 5.62 -9.69
C LEU A 40 0.03 4.13 -9.39
N GLN A 41 -1.04 3.35 -9.51
CA GLN A 41 -1.01 1.90 -9.35
C GLN A 41 0.03 1.24 -10.27
N THR A 42 -0.03 1.50 -11.57
CA THR A 42 0.90 0.89 -12.54
C THR A 42 2.35 1.28 -12.26
N SER A 43 2.59 2.53 -11.85
CA SER A 43 3.94 3.01 -11.53
C SER A 43 4.52 2.29 -10.30
N ILE A 44 3.71 2.18 -9.24
CA ILE A 44 4.12 1.60 -7.96
C ILE A 44 4.33 0.08 -8.04
N ASP A 45 3.50 -0.65 -8.80
CA ASP A 45 3.58 -2.11 -8.92
C ASP A 45 4.95 -2.59 -9.43
N THR A 46 5.63 -1.78 -10.24
CA THR A 46 6.97 -2.08 -10.75
C THR A 46 8.12 -1.87 -9.75
N MET A 47 7.86 -1.24 -8.59
CA MET A 47 8.88 -0.81 -7.61
C MET A 47 9.05 -1.76 -6.40
N TYR A 48 8.29 -2.85 -6.31
CA TYR A 48 8.29 -3.75 -5.14
C TYR A 48 9.44 -4.78 -5.09
N ASN A 49 10.55 -4.55 -5.77
CA ASN A 49 11.68 -5.49 -5.83
C ASN A 49 12.56 -5.51 -4.56
N LYS A 50 12.30 -4.64 -3.58
CA LYS A 50 13.17 -4.45 -2.39
C LYS A 50 12.57 -4.91 -1.07
N ILE A 51 11.38 -5.53 -1.07
CA ILE A 51 10.80 -6.07 0.16
C ILE A 51 11.51 -7.38 0.51
N ASP A 52 12.16 -7.40 1.67
CA ASP A 52 12.87 -8.57 2.18
C ASP A 52 11.99 -9.49 3.05
N GLU A 53 11.05 -8.92 3.81
CA GLU A 53 10.27 -9.67 4.81
C GLU A 53 8.79 -9.25 4.80
N ILE A 54 7.92 -10.25 4.79
CA ILE A 54 6.46 -10.07 4.91
C ILE A 54 5.93 -10.99 6.01
N PHE A 55 5.22 -10.43 6.98
CA PHE A 55 4.47 -11.19 7.98
C PHE A 55 2.99 -10.86 7.86
N PHE A 56 2.16 -11.89 7.64
CA PHE A 56 0.72 -11.78 7.62
C PHE A 56 0.16 -12.26 8.97
N PHE A 57 -0.60 -11.40 9.65
CA PHE A 57 -1.25 -11.71 10.91
C PHE A 57 -2.76 -11.53 10.77
N GLY A 58 -3.52 -12.63 10.86
CA GLY A 58 -4.97 -12.58 10.92
C GLY A 58 -5.69 -13.75 10.22
N PRO A 59 -7.03 -13.69 10.17
CA PRO A 59 -7.86 -12.61 10.69
C PRO A 59 -7.98 -12.65 12.23
N TYR A 60 -7.68 -11.53 12.91
CA TYR A 60 -8.08 -11.32 14.30
C TYR A 60 -9.55 -10.86 14.35
N CYS A 61 -10.19 -10.88 15.51
CA CYS A 61 -11.55 -10.32 15.69
C CYS A 61 -11.59 -8.82 15.33
N GLY A 62 -11.86 -8.50 14.06
CA GLY A 62 -12.10 -7.15 13.55
C GLY A 62 -11.02 -6.55 12.65
N TYR A 63 -9.82 -7.17 12.52
CA TYR A 63 -8.75 -6.62 11.67
C TYR A 63 -7.75 -7.66 11.17
N ILE A 64 -6.98 -7.26 10.16
CA ILE A 64 -5.83 -7.98 9.60
C ILE A 64 -4.62 -7.05 9.64
N GLU A 65 -3.47 -7.60 9.99
CA GLU A 65 -2.20 -6.87 9.92
C GLU A 65 -1.25 -7.53 8.93
N ILE A 66 -0.58 -6.69 8.13
CA ILE A 66 0.52 -7.13 7.29
C ILE A 66 1.72 -6.26 7.63
N LYS A 67 2.79 -6.91 8.08
CA LYS A 67 4.08 -6.26 8.32
C LYS A 67 4.94 -6.42 7.07
N TYR A 68 5.33 -5.28 6.52
CA TYR A 68 6.34 -5.17 5.46
C TYR A 68 7.61 -4.61 6.09
N GLU A 69 8.66 -5.44 6.20
CA GLU A 69 9.91 -5.08 6.89
C GLU A 69 9.65 -4.59 8.33
N LYS A 70 9.83 -3.30 8.61
CA LYS A 70 9.64 -2.68 9.94
C LYS A 70 8.25 -2.07 10.12
N ASP A 71 7.48 -2.01 9.04
CA ASP A 71 6.27 -1.23 8.96
C ASP A 71 5.04 -2.13 8.97
N VAL A 72 4.08 -1.85 9.85
CA VAL A 72 2.83 -2.64 9.96
C VAL A 72 1.66 -1.86 9.35
N VAL A 73 0.96 -2.50 8.41
CA VAL A 73 -0.32 -2.04 7.85
C VAL A 73 -1.44 -2.75 8.59
N ARG A 74 -2.46 -2.01 9.03
CA ARG A 74 -3.71 -2.59 9.52
C ARG A 74 -4.84 -2.36 8.51
N TYR A 75 -5.61 -3.42 8.30
CA TYR A 75 -6.84 -3.45 7.51
C TYR A 75 -8.00 -3.71 8.47
N GLU A 76 -8.93 -2.78 8.55
CA GLU A 76 -10.03 -2.80 9.53
C GLU A 76 -11.33 -2.33 8.89
N GLY A 77 -12.45 -2.93 9.31
CA GLY A 77 -13.78 -2.59 8.82
C GLY A 77 -14.61 -3.82 8.45
N TYR A 78 -15.70 -3.62 7.72
CA TYR A 78 -16.62 -4.69 7.32
C TYR A 78 -16.95 -4.61 5.83
N THR A 79 -17.77 -3.63 5.41
CA THR A 79 -18.10 -3.38 4.00
C THR A 79 -17.15 -2.38 3.33
N ASP A 80 -16.61 -1.46 4.11
CA ASP A 80 -15.55 -0.54 3.71
C ASP A 80 -14.30 -0.86 4.53
N CYS A 81 -13.13 -0.81 3.90
CA CYS A 81 -11.86 -1.10 4.57
C CYS A 81 -11.08 0.19 4.82
N SER A 82 -10.81 0.47 6.08
CA SER A 82 -9.82 1.46 6.51
C SER A 82 -8.44 0.84 6.50
N VAL A 83 -7.48 1.54 5.90
CA VAL A 83 -6.08 1.12 5.84
C VAL A 83 -5.20 2.20 6.43
N TYR A 84 -4.40 1.83 7.43
CA TYR A 84 -3.47 2.76 8.06
C TYR A 84 -2.18 2.07 8.52
N ARG A 85 -1.13 2.87 8.66
CA ARG A 85 0.16 2.46 9.20
C ARG A 85 0.08 2.51 10.73
N LEU A 86 0.43 1.40 11.38
CA LEU A 86 0.63 1.37 12.82
C LEU A 86 2.04 1.89 13.16
N PHE A 87 2.16 2.61 14.28
CA PHE A 87 3.43 3.00 14.93
C PHE A 87 4.29 4.12 14.33
N ARG A 88 3.80 4.95 13.39
CA ARG A 88 4.41 6.27 13.11
C ARG A 88 3.46 7.41 13.41
N GLN A 89 3.89 8.32 14.29
CA GLN A 89 3.23 9.61 14.50
C GLN A 89 3.66 10.61 13.41
N PRO A 90 2.76 11.51 12.96
CA PRO A 90 1.35 11.61 13.35
C PRO A 90 0.52 10.46 12.77
N LEU A 91 -0.54 10.07 13.48
CA LEU A 91 -1.57 9.15 12.99
C LEU A 91 -2.16 9.75 11.70
N HIS A 92 -1.65 9.32 10.56
CA HIS A 92 -2.21 9.71 9.27
C HIS A 92 -3.65 9.20 9.20
N ARG A 93 -4.56 10.04 8.68
CA ARG A 93 -5.95 9.64 8.44
C ARG A 93 -5.94 8.33 7.63
N PRO A 94 -6.74 7.32 8.04
CA PRO A 94 -6.79 6.07 7.31
C PRO A 94 -7.23 6.32 5.87
N ALA A 95 -6.59 5.63 4.93
CA ALA A 95 -7.08 5.55 3.57
C ALA A 95 -8.28 4.59 3.56
N VAL A 96 -9.44 5.09 3.16
CA VAL A 96 -10.67 4.29 3.13
C VAL A 96 -10.92 3.80 1.71
N VAL A 97 -11.01 2.49 1.55
CA VAL A 97 -11.43 1.82 0.32
C VAL A 97 -12.87 1.37 0.49
N LYS A 98 -13.77 1.93 -0.32
CA LYS A 98 -15.20 1.62 -0.26
C LYS A 98 -15.53 0.29 -0.93
N ASN A 99 -16.58 -0.37 -0.45
CA ASN A 99 -17.13 -1.61 -1.02
C ASN A 99 -16.08 -2.74 -1.15
N MET A 100 -15.20 -2.85 -0.17
CA MET A 100 -14.17 -3.88 -0.15
C MET A 100 -13.87 -4.25 1.30
N ASN A 101 -14.05 -5.53 1.65
CA ASN A 101 -13.81 -5.99 3.02
C ASN A 101 -12.29 -6.10 3.31
N PRO A 102 -11.88 -6.10 4.59
CA PRO A 102 -10.46 -6.16 4.96
C PRO A 102 -9.72 -7.39 4.45
N VAL A 103 -10.36 -8.57 4.44
CA VAL A 103 -9.76 -9.82 3.96
C VAL A 103 -9.39 -9.69 2.48
N GLU A 104 -10.36 -9.31 1.65
CA GLU A 104 -10.18 -9.19 0.22
C GLU A 104 -9.13 -8.12 -0.13
N LEU A 105 -9.16 -6.97 0.54
CA LEU A 105 -8.18 -5.92 0.31
C LEU A 105 -6.77 -6.34 0.76
N SER A 106 -6.65 -6.99 1.90
CA SER A 106 -5.36 -7.45 2.44
C SER A 106 -4.71 -8.48 1.52
N ILE A 107 -5.48 -9.44 0.99
CA ILE A 107 -4.98 -10.44 0.02
C ILE A 107 -4.59 -9.76 -1.30
N ARG A 108 -5.41 -8.81 -1.78
CA ARG A 108 -5.09 -8.05 -2.99
C ARG A 108 -3.77 -7.30 -2.84
N ASP A 109 -3.56 -6.62 -1.72
CA ASP A 109 -2.33 -5.88 -1.47
C ASP A 109 -1.13 -6.81 -1.26
N LEU A 110 -1.33 -7.93 -0.54
CA LEU A 110 -0.33 -8.97 -0.37
C LEU A 110 0.12 -9.56 -1.71
N SER A 111 -0.77 -9.66 -2.70
CA SER A 111 -0.43 -10.19 -4.02
C SER A 111 0.52 -9.29 -4.84
N ILE A 112 0.67 -8.02 -4.49
CA ILE A 112 1.41 -7.05 -5.32
C ILE A 112 2.91 -7.38 -5.39
N PRO A 113 3.63 -7.56 -4.27
CA PRO A 113 5.06 -7.90 -4.34
C PRO A 113 5.29 -9.19 -5.13
N PHE A 114 4.42 -10.20 -4.98
CA PHE A 114 4.53 -11.49 -5.67
C PHE A 114 4.34 -11.42 -7.19
N ARG A 115 3.77 -10.33 -7.73
CA ARG A 115 3.70 -10.09 -9.18
C ARG A 115 5.01 -9.58 -9.76
N ASN A 116 5.96 -9.16 -8.92
CA ASN A 116 7.26 -8.68 -9.37
C ASN A 116 8.22 -9.86 -9.57
N PRO A 117 8.65 -10.16 -10.80
CA PRO A 117 9.57 -11.28 -11.07
C PRO A 117 10.97 -11.08 -10.46
N ASN A 118 11.30 -9.85 -10.04
CA ASN A 118 12.57 -9.53 -9.38
C ASN A 118 12.46 -9.53 -7.85
N LEU A 119 11.31 -9.89 -7.27
CA LEU A 119 11.18 -10.02 -5.82
C LEU A 119 12.14 -11.09 -5.30
N ARG A 120 12.92 -10.76 -4.27
CA ARG A 120 13.84 -11.68 -3.58
C ARG A 120 13.53 -11.73 -2.09
N LEU A 121 12.35 -12.23 -1.77
CA LEU A 121 11.86 -12.32 -0.40
C LEU A 121 12.76 -13.27 0.41
N LYS A 122 13.16 -12.84 1.61
CA LYS A 122 13.94 -13.62 2.57
C LYS A 122 13.05 -14.39 3.55
N SER A 123 11.94 -13.78 3.98
CA SER A 123 10.96 -14.43 4.86
C SER A 123 9.52 -14.13 4.43
N LEU A 124 8.69 -15.17 4.46
CA LEU A 124 7.23 -15.09 4.39
C LEU A 124 6.66 -15.91 5.55
N ASP A 125 6.02 -15.21 6.49
CA ASP A 125 5.40 -15.85 7.64
C ASP A 125 3.90 -15.55 7.64
N ILE A 126 3.10 -16.59 7.80
CA ILE A 126 1.64 -16.51 7.84
C ILE A 126 1.19 -17.04 9.19
N HIS A 127 0.64 -16.15 10.01
CA HIS A 127 0.07 -16.46 11.30
C HIS A 127 -1.45 -16.36 11.22
N PRO A 128 -2.14 -17.43 10.79
CA PRO A 128 -3.58 -17.52 10.92
C PRO A 128 -3.93 -17.56 12.40
N CYS A 129 -4.91 -16.75 12.80
CA CYS A 129 -5.48 -16.81 14.15
C CYS A 129 -6.61 -17.82 14.22
#